data_AF-A0A6N6T9C7-F1
#
_entry.id   AF-A0A6N6T9C7-F1
#
_cell.length_a   1.000
_cell.length_b   1.000
_cell.length_c   1.000
_cell.angle_alpha   90.00
_cell.angle_beta   90.00
_cell.angle_gamma   90.00
#
_symmetry.space_group_name_H-M   'P 1'
#
loop_
_entity.id
_entity.type
_entity.pdbx_description
1 polymer ?
#
loop_
_entity_poly.entity_id
_entity_poly.type
_entity_poly.pdbx_seq_one_letter_code
_entity_poly.pdbx_strand_id
1 'polypeptide(L)'
;MFDYNTSVMNLGLKWIIAGGYVIIVYLYYRCLSEYRGSETGVALKFLLWMGVFGFLAALVRIFGDGTDFGFTKEYSLKWFQSLFYIFQAVFFIYAAGYFLKASKES
;
A
#
# COMPACT_ATOMS: atom_id res chain seq x y z
N MET A 1 -32.53 7.30 -4.15
CA MET A 1 -31.60 6.46 -3.38
C MET A 1 -30.25 6.56 -4.10
N PHE A 2 -29.29 7.31 -3.54
CA PHE A 2 -27.96 7.44 -4.15
C PHE A 2 -27.24 6.11 -3.93
N ASP A 3 -27.18 5.30 -4.97
CA ASP A 3 -26.56 3.98 -4.87
C ASP A 3 -25.04 4.17 -4.77
N TYR A 4 -24.51 3.92 -3.58
CA TYR A 4 -23.11 4.18 -3.21
C TYR A 4 -22.14 3.43 -4.13
N ASN A 5 -22.58 2.28 -4.66
CA ASN A 5 -21.77 1.42 -5.52
C ASN A 5 -21.61 1.95 -6.94
N THR A 6 -22.51 2.81 -7.43
CA THR A 6 -22.46 3.40 -8.79
C THR A 6 -22.15 4.89 -8.79
N SER A 7 -21.91 5.48 -7.62
CA SER A 7 -21.59 6.91 -7.49
C SER A 7 -20.19 7.23 -8.04
N VAL A 8 -20.10 8.26 -8.88
CA VAL A 8 -18.84 8.87 -9.36
C VAL A 8 -17.90 9.23 -8.20
N MET A 9 -18.46 9.51 -7.02
CA MET A 9 -17.72 9.81 -5.80
C MET A 9 -16.92 8.60 -5.27
N ASN A 10 -17.44 7.36 -5.41
CA ASN A 10 -16.73 6.15 -5.00
C ASN A 10 -15.51 5.90 -5.90
N LEU A 11 -15.67 6.07 -7.22
CA LEU A 11 -14.57 5.98 -8.17
C LEU A 11 -13.51 7.06 -7.91
N GLY A 12 -13.93 8.30 -7.67
CA GLY A 12 -13.03 9.40 -7.33
C GLY A 12 -12.21 9.12 -6.06
N LEU A 13 -12.85 8.63 -5.00
CA LEU A 13 -12.15 8.32 -3.74
C LEU A 13 -11.11 7.21 -3.91
N LYS A 14 -11.38 6.20 -4.73
CA LYS A 14 -10.42 5.12 -5.02
C LYS A 14 -9.17 5.66 -5.73
N TRP A 15 -9.33 6.55 -6.70
CA TRP A 15 -8.21 7.19 -7.39
C TRP A 15 -7.41 8.12 -6.46
N ILE A 16 -8.09 8.85 -5.56
CA ILE A 16 -7.42 9.66 -4.53
C ILE A 16 -6.54 8.79 -3.64
N ILE A 17 -7.05 7.63 -3.19
CA ILE A 17 -6.27 6.70 -2.37
C ILE A 17 -5.05 6.17 -3.13
N ALA A 18 -5.24 5.75 -4.39
CA ALA A 18 -4.13 5.29 -5.23
C ALA A 18 -3.06 6.38 -5.44
N GLY A 19 -3.49 7.62 -5.72
CA GLY A 19 -2.60 8.78 -5.84
C GLY A 19 -1.85 9.08 -4.54
N GLY A 20 -2.52 8.96 -3.39
CA GLY A 20 -1.89 9.10 -2.07
C GLY A 20 -0.75 8.11 -1.87
N TYR A 21 -0.94 6.84 -2.26
CA TYR A 21 0.14 5.85 -2.19
C TYR A 21 1.29 6.13 -3.17
N VAL A 22 1.03 6.68 -4.35
CA VAL A 22 2.11 7.14 -5.26
C VAL A 22 2.97 8.21 -4.59
N ILE A 23 2.34 9.19 -3.93
CA ILE A 23 3.06 10.24 -3.19
C ILE A 23 3.88 9.61 -2.05
N ILE A 24 3.29 8.69 -1.28
CA ILE A 24 3.99 8.00 -0.17
C ILE A 24 5.23 7.25 -0.69
N VAL A 25 5.09 6.47 -1.77
CA VAL A 25 6.20 5.73 -2.39
C VAL A 25 7.29 6.69 -2.87
N TYR A 26 6.90 7.79 -3.51
CA TYR A 26 7.84 8.82 -3.94
C TYR A 26 8.61 9.43 -2.76
N LEU A 27 7.93 9.79 -1.67
CA LEU A 27 8.56 10.34 -0.48
C LEU A 27 9.54 9.35 0.15
N TYR A 28 9.15 8.08 0.32
CA TYR A 28 10.07 7.07 0.84
C TYR A 28 11.27 6.84 -0.07
N TYR A 29 11.06 6.86 -1.39
CA TYR A 29 12.15 6.73 -2.35
C TYR A 29 13.15 7.89 -2.25
N ARG A 30 12.64 9.13 -2.14
CA ARG A 30 13.46 10.33 -1.92
C ARG A 30 14.25 10.22 -0.61
N CYS A 31 13.61 9.92 0.51
CA CYS A 31 14.31 9.74 1.79
C CYS A 31 15.34 8.60 1.71
N LEU A 32 15.01 7.47 1.10
CA LEU A 32 15.93 6.34 0.96
C LEU A 32 17.20 6.71 0.18
N SER A 33 17.09 7.61 -0.80
CA SER A 33 18.25 8.08 -1.57
C SER A 33 19.24 8.87 -0.72
N GLU A 34 18.76 9.58 0.32
CA GLU A 34 19.58 10.38 1.23
C GLU A 34 20.20 9.52 2.34
N TYR A 35 19.46 8.53 2.87
CA TYR A 35 19.89 7.66 3.96
C TYR A 35 20.48 6.31 3.47
N ARG A 36 21.03 6.29 2.25
CA ARG A 36 21.50 5.05 1.63
C ARG A 36 22.70 4.48 2.38
N GLY A 37 22.53 3.32 3.00
CA GLY A 37 23.59 2.60 3.73
C GLY A 37 23.53 2.73 5.25
N SER A 38 22.62 3.56 5.80
CA SER A 38 22.36 3.60 7.24
C SER A 38 21.31 2.57 7.67
N GLU A 39 21.23 2.29 8.98
CA GLU A 39 20.14 1.47 9.54
C GLU A 39 18.76 2.10 9.27
N THR A 40 18.66 3.43 9.31
CA THR A 40 17.46 4.18 8.90
C THR A 40 17.11 3.90 7.44
N GLY A 41 18.11 3.78 6.56
CA GLY A 41 17.92 3.39 5.16
C GLY A 41 17.34 1.98 5.02
N VAL A 42 17.66 1.06 5.92
CA VAL A 42 17.05 -0.28 5.92
C VAL A 42 15.57 -0.20 6.31
N ALA A 43 15.23 0.54 7.37
CA ALA A 43 13.83 0.76 7.76
C ALA A 43 13.02 1.45 6.64
N LEU A 44 13.61 2.45 5.98
CA LEU A 44 13.00 3.14 4.84
C LEU A 44 12.76 2.22 3.64
N LYS A 45 13.60 1.22 3.39
CA LYS A 45 13.32 0.19 2.35
C LYS A 45 12.06 -0.60 2.68
N PHE A 46 11.88 -1.00 3.94
CA PHE A 46 10.67 -1.71 4.35
C PHE A 46 9.43 -0.81 4.22
N LEU A 47 9.52 0.45 4.63
CA LEU A 47 8.43 1.43 4.44
C LEU A 47 8.12 1.73 2.97
N LEU A 48 9.13 1.76 2.10
CA LEU A 48 8.95 1.87 0.66
C LEU A 48 8.14 0.69 0.11
N TRP A 49 8.51 -0.54 0.49
CA TRP A 49 7.76 -1.74 0.10
C TRP A 49 6.34 -1.75 0.66
N MET A 50 6.15 -1.31 1.91
CA MET A 50 4.82 -1.08 2.49
C MET A 50 3.98 -0.15 1.60
N GLY A 51 4.56 0.97 1.14
CA GLY A 51 3.91 1.89 0.22
C GLY A 51 3.55 1.25 -1.13
N VAL A 52 4.45 0.44 -1.70
CA VAL A 52 4.22 -0.29 -2.96
C VAL A 52 3.06 -1.27 -2.82
N PHE A 53 3.02 -2.05 -1.74
CA PHE A 53 1.91 -2.98 -1.50
C PHE A 53 0.58 -2.25 -1.24
N GLY A 54 0.62 -1.11 -0.55
CA GLY A 54 -0.56 -0.26 -0.39
C GLY A 54 -1.08 0.30 -1.72
N PHE A 55 -0.18 0.69 -2.63
CA PHE A 55 -0.54 1.09 -4.00
C PHE A 55 -1.17 -0.06 -4.78
N LEU A 56 -0.57 -1.27 -4.74
CA LEU A 56 -1.12 -2.45 -5.39
C LEU A 56 -2.50 -2.83 -4.84
N ALA A 57 -2.71 -2.73 -3.53
CA ALA A 57 -4.02 -2.91 -2.91
C ALA A 57 -5.04 -1.89 -3.43
N ALA A 58 -4.63 -0.62 -3.58
CA ALA A 58 -5.48 0.43 -4.14
C ALA A 58 -5.82 0.18 -5.62
N LEU A 59 -4.88 -0.30 -6.43
CA LEU A 59 -5.13 -0.68 -7.82
C LEU A 59 -6.11 -1.85 -7.91
N VAL A 60 -5.90 -2.90 -7.12
CA VAL A 60 -6.83 -4.03 -7.06
C VAL A 60 -8.23 -3.59 -6.62
N ARG A 61 -8.33 -2.60 -5.74
CA ARG A 61 -9.61 -2.00 -5.35
C ARG A 61 -10.27 -1.22 -6.49
N ILE A 62 -9.50 -0.56 -7.37
CA ILE A 62 -10.01 0.15 -8.55
C ILE A 62 -10.51 -0.86 -9.58
N PHE A 63 -9.68 -1.83 -9.95
CA PHE A 63 -9.99 -2.80 -11.00
C PHE A 63 -10.91 -3.93 -10.55
N GLY A 64 -10.99 -4.19 -9.24
CA GLY A 64 -11.88 -5.19 -8.65
C GLY A 64 -13.34 -4.75 -8.52
N ASP A 65 -13.66 -3.47 -8.73
CA ASP A 65 -15.05 -3.03 -8.92
C ASP A 65 -15.45 -3.29 -10.38
N GLY A 66 -16.21 -4.36 -10.61
CA GLY A 66 -16.92 -4.60 -11.86
C GLY A 66 -16.31 -5.63 -12.82
N THR A 67 -15.16 -6.24 -12.52
CA THR A 67 -14.61 -7.30 -13.38
C THR A 67 -15.02 -8.69 -12.90
N ASP A 68 -16.00 -9.29 -13.58
CA ASP A 68 -16.26 -10.74 -13.58
C ASP A 68 -15.12 -11.45 -14.35
N PHE A 69 -13.90 -11.44 -13.79
CA PHE A 69 -12.78 -12.23 -14.34
C PHE A 69 -12.99 -13.72 -14.01
N GLY A 70 -13.87 -14.39 -14.75
CA GLY A 70 -13.91 -15.86 -14.97
C GLY A 70 -14.03 -16.80 -13.76
N PHE A 71 -13.95 -16.28 -12.54
CA PHE A 71 -14.11 -16.94 -11.27
C PHE A 71 -15.13 -16.11 -10.50
N THR A 72 -16.12 -16.79 -9.93
CA THR A 72 -17.32 -16.21 -9.28
C THR A 72 -17.09 -14.86 -8.58
N LYS A 73 -18.04 -13.95 -8.86
CA LYS A 73 -18.22 -12.50 -8.61
C LYS A 73 -17.67 -11.87 -7.31
N GLU A 74 -17.15 -12.65 -6.37
CA GLU A 74 -16.77 -12.19 -5.02
C GLU A 74 -15.32 -12.52 -4.64
N TYR A 75 -14.62 -13.42 -5.36
CA TYR A 75 -13.45 -14.12 -4.79
C TYR A 75 -12.07 -13.80 -5.39
N SER A 76 -11.93 -13.22 -6.58
CA SER A 76 -10.59 -13.08 -7.19
C SER A 76 -9.82 -11.86 -6.66
N LEU A 77 -10.23 -10.65 -7.05
CA LEU A 77 -9.44 -9.44 -6.78
C LEU A 77 -9.49 -9.01 -5.30
N LYS A 78 -10.61 -9.18 -4.60
CA LYS A 78 -10.69 -8.87 -3.17
C LYS A 78 -9.72 -9.69 -2.31
N TRP A 79 -9.44 -10.94 -2.71
CA TRP A 79 -8.42 -11.76 -2.03
C TRP A 79 -7.01 -11.24 -2.26
N PHE A 80 -6.67 -10.83 -3.49
CA PHE A 80 -5.39 -10.18 -3.76
C PHE A 80 -5.23 -8.86 -3.00
N GLN A 81 -6.30 -8.08 -2.84
CA GLN A 81 -6.29 -6.88 -2.02
C GLN A 81 -5.94 -7.20 -0.56
N SER A 82 -6.58 -8.21 0.02
CA SER A 82 -6.28 -8.69 1.38
C SER A 82 -4.84 -9.19 1.52
N LEU A 83 -4.32 -9.92 0.53
CA LEU A 83 -2.92 -10.34 0.51
C LEU A 83 -1.98 -9.13 0.52
N PHE A 84 -2.26 -8.11 -0.28
CA PHE A 84 -1.48 -6.88 -0.28
C PHE A 84 -1.53 -6.13 1.06
N TYR A 85 -2.67 -6.12 1.75
CA TYR A 85 -2.75 -5.57 3.12
C TYR A 85 -1.93 -6.38 4.12
N ILE A 86 -1.89 -7.71 4.01
CA ILE A 86 -1.03 -8.56 4.84
C ILE A 86 0.44 -8.22 4.60
N PHE A 87 0.87 -8.15 3.33
CA PHE A 87 2.24 -7.75 3.01
C PHE A 87 2.54 -6.35 3.57
N GLN A 88 1.65 -5.40 3.39
CA GLN A 88 1.78 -4.05 3.94
C GLN A 88 2.02 -4.07 5.45
N ALA A 89 1.23 -4.84 6.21
CA ALA A 89 1.40 -4.99 7.65
C ALA A 89 2.73 -5.63 8.02
N VAL A 90 3.16 -6.67 7.30
CA VAL A 90 4.46 -7.34 7.50
C VAL A 90 5.60 -6.36 7.32
N PHE A 91 5.61 -5.60 6.22
CA PHE A 91 6.64 -4.59 5.94
C PHE A 91 6.65 -3.47 7.00
N PHE A 92 5.47 -3.05 7.48
CA PHE A 92 5.37 -2.08 8.56
C PHE A 92 5.99 -2.60 9.87
N ILE A 93 5.69 -3.84 10.26
CA ILE A 93 6.26 -4.46 11.46
C ILE A 93 7.79 -4.58 11.35
N TYR A 94 8.32 -4.99 10.19
CA TYR A 94 9.77 -5.03 9.98
C TYR A 94 10.39 -3.64 10.10
N ALA A 95 9.82 -2.62 9.47
CA ALA A 95 10.30 -1.25 9.60
C ALA A 95 10.32 -0.78 11.07
N ALA A 96 9.24 -1.01 11.81
CA ALA A 96 9.14 -0.67 13.22
C ALA A 96 10.18 -1.40 14.07
N GLY A 97 10.42 -2.69 13.81
CA GLY A 97 11.46 -3.47 14.47
C GLY A 97 12.85 -2.88 14.28
N TYR A 98 13.18 -2.42 13.07
CA TYR A 98 14.46 -1.74 12.80
C TYR A 98 14.56 -0.38 13.52
N PHE A 99 13.50 0.42 13.54
CA PHE A 99 13.50 1.69 14.29
C PHE A 99 13.66 1.47 15.81
N LEU A 100 13.00 0.46 16.36
CA LEU A 100 13.12 0.12 17.78
C LEU A 100 14.54 -0.36 18.11
N LYS A 101 15.17 -1.14 17.24
CA LYS A 101 16.57 -1.56 17.41
C LYS A 101 17.51 -0.34 17.40
N ALA A 102 17.39 0.51 16.38
CA ALA A 102 18.20 1.72 16.27
C ALA A 102 18.03 2.66 17.48
N SER A 103 16.81 2.77 18.04
CA SER A 103 16.54 3.60 19.22
C SER A 103 17.17 3.09 20.53
N LYS A 104 17.49 1.79 20.61
CA LYS A 104 18.14 1.20 21.79
C LYS A 104 19.66 1.30 21.75
N GLU A 105 20.22 1.56 20.57
CA GLU A 105 21.67 1.66 20.32
C GLU A 105 22.16 3.13 20.32
N SER A 106 21.23 4.11 20.37
CA SER A 106 21.49 5.54 20.56
C SER A 106 21.39 5.96 22.03
#